data_AF-A0A450TW30-F1
#
_entry.id   AF-A0A450TW30-F1
#
_cell.length_a   1.000
_cell.length_b   1.000
_cell.length_c   1.000
_cell.angle_alpha   90.00
_cell.angle_beta   90.00
_cell.angle_gamma   90.00
#
_symmetry.space_group_name_H-M   'P 1'
#
loop_
_entity.id
_entity.type
_entity.pdbx_description
1 polymer ?
#
loop_
_entity_poly.entity_id
_entity_poly.type
_entity_poly.pdbx_seq_one_letter_code
_entity_poly.pdbx_strand_id
1 'polypeptide(L)' 'MLIYLDACSIQRPLDDRSQPRINLEAEAIVTVLNLIESGDILFISRSALQMDRVLRVLY' A
#
# COMPACT_ATOMS: atom_id res chain seq x y z
N MET A 1 4.07 -4.40 -11.82
CA MET A 1 4.89 -3.26 -11.35
C MET A 1 5.05 -3.36 -9.84
N LEU A 2 6.19 -2.98 -9.25
CA LEU A 2 6.44 -3.11 -7.82
C LEU A 2 6.33 -1.75 -7.13
N ILE A 3 5.51 -1.64 -6.08
CA ILE A 3 5.29 -0.41 -5.32
C ILE A 3 5.64 -0.61 -3.85
N TYR A 4 6.38 0.35 -3.30
CA TYR A 4 6.61 0.49 -1.87
C TYR A 4 5.68 1.59 -1.33
N LEU A 5 4.92 1.28 -0.28
CA LEU A 5 4.13 2.26 0.47
C LEU A 5 4.66 2.37 1.89
N ASP A 6 4.74 3.59 2.39
CA ASP A 6 4.99 3.81 3.82
C ASP A 6 3.75 3.42 4.63
N ALA A 7 3.96 2.97 5.87
CA ALA A 7 2.88 2.49 6.73
C ALA A 7 1.85 3.59 7.01
N CYS A 8 2.30 4.83 7.17
CA CYS A 8 1.44 6.01 7.34
C CYS A 8 0.74 6.43 6.04
N SER A 9 1.27 6.11 4.86
CA SER A 9 0.57 6.33 3.60
C SER A 9 -0.68 5.46 3.47
N ILE A 10 -0.64 4.22 3.98
CA ILE A 10 -1.80 3.31 4.02
C ILE A 10 -2.92 3.86 4.91
N GLN A 11 -2.58 4.68 5.90
CA GLN A 11 -3.55 5.24 6.86
C GLN A 11 -4.25 6.49 6.33
N ARG A 12 -3.78 7.10 5.23
CA ARG A 12 -4.39 8.32 4.64
C ARG A 12 -5.89 8.26 4.42
N PRO A 13 -6.50 7.12 4.00
CA PRO A 13 -7.95 7.00 3.88
C PRO A 13 -8.73 7.19 5.19
N LEU A 14 -8.05 7.01 6.33
CA LEU A 14 -8.62 7.14 7.68
C LEU A 14 -8.38 8.51 8.31
N ASP A 15 -7.55 9.37 7.69
CA ASP A 15 -7.30 10.74 8.16
C ASP A 15 -8.55 11.62 7.98
N ASP A 16 -8.59 12.78 8.66
CA ASP A 16 -9.61 13.80 8.41
C ASP A 16 -9.50 14.34 6.96
N ARG A 17 -10.56 14.09 6.18
CA ARG A 17 -10.66 14.42 4.76
C ARG A 17 -11.24 15.81 4.51
N SER A 18 -11.38 16.64 5.54
CA SER A 18 -11.83 18.03 5.41
C SER A 18 -10.94 18.88 4.49
N GLN A 19 -9.64 18.57 4.45
CA GLN A 19 -8.68 19.25 3.57
C GLN A 19 -8.65 18.60 2.18
N PRO A 20 -8.82 19.37 1.08
CA PRO A 20 -8.84 18.82 -0.27
C PRO A 20 -7.59 18.02 -0.65
N ARG A 21 -6.43 18.43 -0.13
CA ARG A 21 -5.17 17.71 -0.34
C ARG A 21 -5.19 16.32 0.28
N ILE A 22 -5.61 16.21 1.55
CA ILE A 22 -5.69 14.92 2.25
C ILE A 22 -6.70 14.02 1.57
N ASN A 23 -7.82 14.59 1.12
CA ASN A 23 -8.83 13.86 0.37
C ASN A 23 -8.27 13.25 -0.94
N LEU A 24 -7.49 14.01 -1.70
CA LEU A 24 -6.86 13.51 -2.93
C LEU A 24 -5.79 12.45 -2.65
N GLU A 25 -4.93 12.66 -1.65
CA GLU A 25 -3.93 11.67 -1.25
C GLU A 25 -4.59 10.35 -0.84
N ALA A 26 -5.70 10.44 -0.11
CA ALA A 26 -6.45 9.29 0.36
C ALA A 26 -7.16 8.53 -0.79
N GLU A 27 -7.78 9.20 -1.75
CA GLU A 27 -8.32 8.56 -2.96
C GLU A 27 -7.23 7.83 -3.78
N ALA A 28 -6.04 8.44 -3.90
CA ALA A 28 -4.92 7.82 -4.60
C ALA A 28 -4.50 6.51 -3.92
N ILE A 29 -4.43 6.50 -2.57
CA ILE A 29 -4.09 5.30 -1.80
C ILE A 29 -5.17 4.22 -1.96
N VAL A 30 -6.46 4.57 -1.92
CA VAL A 30 -7.55 3.60 -2.16
C VAL A 30 -7.41 2.98 -3.56
N THR A 31 -7.12 3.79 -4.57
CA THR A 31 -6.92 3.30 -5.95
C THR A 31 -5.74 2.32 -6.03
N VAL A 32 -4.62 2.64 -5.38
CA VAL A 32 -3.46 1.74 -5.33
C VAL A 32 -3.79 0.43 -4.61
N LEU A 33 -4.53 0.48 -3.50
CA LEU A 33 -4.95 -0.71 -2.77
C LEU A 33 -5.86 -1.61 -3.63
N ASN A 34 -6.81 -1.04 -4.37
CA ASN A 34 -7.67 -1.79 -5.30
C ASN A 34 -6.84 -2.48 -6.40
N LEU A 35 -5.80 -1.83 -6.91
CA LEU A 35 -4.90 -2.41 -7.92
C LEU A 35 -3.97 -3.50 -7.34
N ILE A 36 -3.67 -3.44 -6.04
CA ILE A 36 -2.95 -4.51 -5.34
C ILE A 36 -3.89 -5.70 -5.15
N GLU A 37 -5.14 -5.46 -4.75
CA GLU A 37 -6.16 -6.50 -4.56
C GLU A 37 -6.53 -7.20 -5.88
N SER A 38 -6.55 -6.47 -7.01
CA SER A 38 -6.77 -7.06 -8.34
C SER A 38 -5.57 -7.88 -8.84
N GLY A 39 -4.41 -7.79 -8.18
CA GLY A 39 -3.18 -8.47 -8.59
C GLY A 39 -2.39 -7.76 -9.71
N ASP A 40 -2.79 -6.55 -10.10
CA ASP A 40 -2.10 -5.76 -11.12
C ASP A 40 -0.77 -5.18 -10.62
N ILE A 41 -0.67 -4.98 -9.30
CA ILE A 41 0.48 -4.39 -8.62
C ILE A 41 0.92 -5.28 -7.47
N LEU A 42 2.23 -5.57 -7.42
CA LEU A 42 2.83 -6.26 -6.28
C LEU A 42 3.21 -5.22 -5.21
N PHE A 43 2.80 -5.45 -3.97
CA PHE A 43 3.06 -4.58 -2.83
C PHE A 43 4.13 -5.18 -1.89
N ILE A 44 5.13 -4.37 -1.52
CA ILE A 44 6.10 -4.73 -0.48
C ILE A 44 6.01 -3.72 0.66
N SER A 45 5.73 -4.21 1.87
CA SER A 45 5.77 -3.43 3.10
C SER A 45 7.10 -3.60 3.84
N ARG A 46 7.43 -2.69 4.75
CA ARG A 46 8.57 -2.86 5.68
C ARG A 46 8.49 -4.13 6.52
N SER A 47 7.29 -4.58 6.88
CA SER A 47 7.09 -5.85 7.60
C SER A 47 7.32 -7.07 6.70
N ALA A 48 7.06 -6.96 5.39
CA ALA A 48 7.42 -8.00 4.42
C ALA A 48 8.95 -8.17 4.30
N LEU A 49 9.72 -7.10 4.49
CA LEU A 49 11.19 -7.15 4.56
C LEU A 49 11.72 -7.92 5.80
N GLN A 50 10.95 -8.00 6.88
CA GLN A 50 11.23 -8.91 8.01
C GLN A 50 10.77 -10.34 7.75
N MET A 51 9.83 -10.53 6.83
CA MET A 51 9.34 -11.82 6.36
C MET A 51 10.18 -12.39 5.21
N ASP A 52 11.25 -11.71 4.80
CA ASP A 52 12.21 -12.15 3.77
C ASP A 52 13.19 -13.24 4.26
N ARG A 53 12.88 -13.86 5.41
CA ARG A 53 13.50 -15.11 5.86
C ARG A 53 12.58 -16.34 5.78
N VAL A 54 11.31 -16.18 5.39
CA VAL A 54 10.34 -17.30 5.40
C VAL A 54 9.74 -17.64 4.03
N LEU A 55 9.92 -16.82 3.00
CA LEU A 55 9.50 -17.17 1.64
C LEU A 55 10.64 -17.77 0.81
N ARG A 56 11.31 -18.80 1.36
CA ARG A 56 11.77 -19.93 0.54
C ARG A 56 10.64 -20.94 0.56
N VAL A 57 9.84 -20.99 -0.49
CA VAL A 57 9.12 -22.17 -1.01
C VAL A 57 8.21 -21.66 -2.14
N LEU A 58 8.50 -22.16 -3.36
CA LEU A 58 7.79 -21.98 -4.64
C LEU A 58 8.12 -20.69 -5.41
N TYR A 59 9.29 -20.63 -6.06
CA TYR A 59 9.52 -20.97 -7.48
C TYR A 59 11.03 -21.08 -7.73
#